data_AF-X0SLI0-F1
#
_entry.id   AF-X0SLI0-F1
#
_cell.length_a   1.000
_cell.length_b   1.000
_cell.length_c   1.000
_cell.angle_alpha   90.00
_cell.angle_beta   90.00
_cell.angle_gamma   90.00
#
_symmetry.space_group_name_H-M   'P 1'
#
loop_
_entity.id
_entity.type
_entity.pdbx_description
1 polymer ?
#
loop_
_entity_poly.entity_id
_entity_poly.type
_entity_poly.pdbx_seq_one_letter_code
_entity_poly.pdbx_strand_id
1 'polypeptide(L)'
;PYEIDFTDEDDRPCNLFLLMSENGRGKTTVLECMTLLMRQLGEAEPALFGNEDLDRGKGRIQLDVLTRIYWQGRDYRMVLSLLAGNIGDETFLKLWEQTDLKRYGAEEWHRTGFRQRAPGYLVEIDRNDELVQDLRHTLIDARRSAPDRFANSTLSLPTALFFPAYRDIPPVLEIDSRPIVQPEHWGYRSAQEFAAHGTHWTASLDNLLVWLAWLDNGSYEHAVKTINATVFAKSPDKRLSEMIRRVPPEAVVHSGDQTHRLDRLSSGEKNLIQLSCLSGCFRKPYRMALQPCHCVRLGSGFCQAPNPNVELLREPWPPPALRSAQNCCTLPNESS
;
A
#
# COMPACT_ATOMS: atom_id res chain seq x y z
N PRO A 1 21.91 -3.92 -15.47
CA PRO A 1 20.91 -4.10 -14.38
C PRO A 1 20.27 -2.74 -14.14
N TYR A 2 18.94 -2.68 -14.01
CA TYR A 2 18.24 -1.42 -13.71
C TYR A 2 18.00 -1.34 -12.20
N GLU A 3 18.26 -0.19 -11.61
CA GLU A 3 18.17 0.03 -10.17
C GLU A 3 17.50 1.38 -9.88
N ILE A 4 16.59 1.38 -8.91
CA ILE A 4 15.98 2.58 -8.34
C ILE A 4 16.35 2.62 -6.86
N ASP A 5 16.97 3.73 -6.44
CA ASP A 5 17.27 4.01 -5.05
C ASP A 5 16.23 4.97 -4.45
N PHE A 6 15.62 4.54 -3.36
CA PHE A 6 14.54 5.21 -2.64
C PHE A 6 15.07 5.98 -1.42
N THR A 7 16.37 6.25 -1.36
CA THR A 7 16.97 7.08 -0.31
C THR A 7 17.18 8.52 -0.76
N ASP A 8 17.30 9.46 0.17
CA ASP A 8 17.68 10.85 -0.08
C ASP A 8 19.20 11.01 -0.26
N GLU A 9 19.70 12.24 -0.24
CA GLU A 9 21.14 12.52 -0.35
C GLU A 9 21.94 12.09 0.90
N ASP A 10 21.25 11.91 2.03
CA ASP A 10 21.82 11.48 3.31
C ASP A 10 21.61 9.97 3.56
N ASP A 11 21.27 9.20 2.52
CA ASP A 11 20.97 7.76 2.58
C ASP A 11 19.78 7.40 3.49
N ARG A 12 18.89 8.36 3.75
CA ARG A 12 17.69 8.11 4.54
C ARG A 12 16.56 7.70 3.61
N PRO A 13 15.77 6.68 3.96
CA PRO A 13 14.65 6.30 3.11
C PRO A 13 13.60 7.41 3.05
N CYS A 14 13.15 7.75 1.84
CA CYS A 14 12.04 8.69 1.71
C CYS A 14 10.69 7.99 1.87
N ASN A 15 9.66 8.76 2.22
CA ASN A 15 8.30 8.26 2.43
C ASN A 15 7.36 8.54 1.25
N LEU A 16 7.79 9.41 0.32
CA LEU A 16 7.03 9.84 -0.83
C LEU A 16 7.95 9.91 -2.04
N PHE A 17 7.51 9.31 -3.14
CA PHE A 17 8.24 9.30 -4.40
C PHE A 17 7.29 9.58 -5.55
N LEU A 18 7.79 10.31 -6.54
CA LEU A 18 7.13 10.48 -7.81
C LEU A 18 7.97 9.83 -8.91
N LEU A 19 7.39 8.83 -9.57
CA LEU A 19 7.98 8.18 -10.74
C LEU A 19 7.48 8.87 -12.00
N MET A 20 8.35 9.67 -12.64
CA MET A 20 8.02 10.36 -13.89
C MET A 20 8.78 9.77 -15.07
N SER A 21 8.05 9.50 -16.15
CA SER A 21 8.62 9.06 -17.42
C SER A 21 7.57 9.17 -18.54
N GLU A 22 8.00 9.06 -19.79
CA GLU A 22 7.09 8.84 -20.93
C GLU A 22 6.28 7.54 -20.78
N ASN A 23 5.16 7.44 -21.52
CA ASN A 23 4.38 6.21 -21.60
C ASN A 23 5.22 5.07 -22.20
N GLY A 24 5.01 3.85 -21.71
CA GLY A 24 5.74 2.65 -22.17
C GLY A 24 7.15 2.47 -21.59
N ARG A 25 7.59 3.31 -20.64
CA ARG A 25 8.93 3.19 -20.01
C ARG A 25 8.96 2.35 -18.71
N GLY A 26 7.91 1.58 -18.43
CA GLY A 26 7.93 0.61 -17.32
C GLY A 26 7.55 1.12 -15.93
N LYS A 27 6.95 2.33 -15.78
CA LYS A 27 6.46 2.83 -14.48
C LYS A 27 5.50 1.84 -13.80
N THR A 28 4.51 1.37 -14.55
CA THR A 28 3.53 0.40 -14.05
C THR A 28 4.23 -0.90 -13.65
N THR A 29 5.18 -1.37 -14.47
CA THR A 29 5.96 -2.58 -14.21
C THR A 29 6.72 -2.50 -12.88
N VAL A 30 7.31 -1.34 -12.54
CA VAL A 30 7.99 -1.13 -11.25
C VAL A 30 7.01 -1.32 -10.08
N LEU A 31 5.83 -0.70 -10.13
CA LEU A 31 4.82 -0.79 -9.07
C LEU A 31 4.21 -2.20 -8.97
N GLU A 32 3.99 -2.85 -10.11
CA GLU A 32 3.54 -4.24 -10.19
C GLU A 32 4.57 -5.20 -9.59
N CYS A 33 5.87 -4.98 -9.85
CA CYS A 33 6.94 -5.79 -9.26
C CYS A 33 6.99 -5.68 -7.74
N MET A 34 6.86 -4.46 -7.19
CA MET A 34 6.78 -4.25 -5.74
C MET A 34 5.59 -4.99 -5.13
N THR A 35 4.43 -4.88 -5.77
CA THR A 35 3.18 -5.53 -5.33
C THR A 35 3.30 -7.05 -5.38
N LEU A 36 3.90 -7.58 -6.45
CA LEU A 36 4.17 -9.00 -6.63
C LEU A 36 5.07 -9.54 -5.51
N LEU A 37 6.18 -8.88 -5.21
CA LEU A 37 7.10 -9.31 -4.15
C LEU A 37 6.44 -9.31 -2.78
N MET A 38 5.64 -8.28 -2.48
CA MET A 38 4.86 -8.22 -1.25
C MET A 38 3.77 -9.28 -1.18
N ARG A 39 3.14 -9.64 -2.31
CA ARG A 39 2.18 -10.75 -2.40
C ARG A 39 2.85 -12.07 -2.03
N GLN A 40 4.02 -12.35 -2.63
CA GLN A 40 4.76 -13.59 -2.39
C GLN A 40 5.21 -13.77 -0.94
N LEU A 41 5.51 -12.67 -0.25
CA LEU A 41 5.88 -12.71 1.17
C LEU A 41 4.77 -13.33 2.06
N GLY A 42 3.50 -13.19 1.65
CA GLY A 42 2.34 -13.76 2.35
C GLY A 42 1.81 -15.07 1.73
N GLU A 43 2.55 -15.69 0.82
CA GLU A 43 2.19 -16.95 0.19
C GLU A 43 3.13 -18.08 0.63
N ALA A 44 2.53 -19.23 0.97
CA ALA A 44 3.28 -20.43 1.37
C ALA A 44 3.93 -21.09 0.14
N GLU A 45 3.14 -21.36 -0.90
CA GLU A 45 3.56 -22.13 -2.07
C GLU A 45 2.98 -21.52 -3.36
N PRO A 46 3.57 -20.44 -3.90
CA PRO A 46 3.16 -19.89 -5.17
C PRO A 46 3.48 -20.87 -6.31
N ALA A 47 2.51 -21.09 -7.20
CA ALA A 47 2.73 -21.85 -8.43
C ALA A 47 3.46 -21.04 -9.50
N LEU A 48 3.22 -19.72 -9.53
CA LEU A 48 3.75 -18.75 -10.50
C LEU A 48 4.04 -17.43 -9.77
N PHE A 49 4.93 -16.62 -10.33
CA PHE A 49 5.15 -15.24 -9.90
C PHE A 49 3.97 -14.35 -10.29
N GLY A 50 3.37 -14.59 -11.46
CA GLY A 50 2.32 -13.74 -12.02
C GLY A 50 2.87 -12.58 -12.85
N ASN A 51 4.06 -12.76 -13.43
CA ASN A 51 4.67 -11.85 -14.39
C ASN A 51 5.32 -12.68 -15.50
N GLU A 52 4.99 -12.37 -16.76
CA GLU A 52 5.38 -13.17 -17.93
C GLU A 52 6.89 -13.44 -18.01
N ASP A 53 7.72 -12.44 -17.75
CA ASP A 53 9.18 -12.59 -17.85
C ASP A 53 9.76 -13.40 -16.69
N LEU A 54 9.23 -13.22 -15.46
CA LEU A 54 9.62 -14.03 -14.31
C LEU A 54 9.19 -15.49 -14.47
N ASP A 55 7.96 -15.72 -14.93
CA ASP A 55 7.37 -17.05 -15.11
C ASP A 55 8.04 -17.83 -16.24
N ARG A 56 8.57 -17.14 -17.25
CA ARG A 56 9.40 -17.72 -18.32
C ARG A 56 10.88 -17.85 -17.97
N GLY A 57 11.30 -17.46 -16.76
CA GLY A 57 12.69 -17.55 -16.30
C GLY A 57 13.65 -16.57 -16.97
N LYS A 58 13.10 -15.55 -17.64
CA LYS A 58 13.85 -14.50 -18.35
C LYS A 58 14.11 -13.27 -17.48
N GLY A 59 13.40 -13.17 -16.36
CA GLY A 59 13.47 -12.04 -15.45
C GLY A 59 14.02 -12.39 -14.07
N ARG A 60 14.48 -11.35 -13.39
CA ARG A 60 14.73 -11.35 -11.94
C ARG A 60 14.45 -9.97 -11.35
N ILE A 61 13.95 -9.95 -10.12
CA ILE A 61 13.67 -8.72 -9.38
C ILE A 61 14.08 -8.88 -7.92
N GLN A 62 14.50 -7.75 -7.33
CA GLN A 62 14.89 -7.64 -5.93
C GLN A 62 14.35 -6.33 -5.36
N LEU A 63 13.62 -6.40 -4.25
CA LEU A 63 13.16 -5.25 -3.47
C LEU A 63 13.81 -5.30 -2.09
N ASP A 64 14.59 -4.29 -1.75
CA ASP A 64 15.27 -4.18 -0.47
C ASP A 64 14.52 -3.21 0.44
N VAL A 65 14.12 -3.70 1.60
CA VAL A 65 13.33 -2.96 2.59
C VAL A 65 14.10 -2.88 3.90
N LEU A 66 14.37 -1.67 4.38
CA LEU A 66 14.86 -1.43 5.73
C LEU A 66 13.68 -1.54 6.68
N THR A 67 13.75 -2.47 7.61
CA THR A 67 12.68 -2.77 8.55
C THR A 67 13.19 -2.86 9.98
N ARG A 68 12.30 -2.59 10.92
CA ARG A 68 12.52 -2.83 12.35
C ARG A 68 11.48 -3.82 12.85
N ILE A 69 11.95 -4.91 13.43
CA ILE A 69 11.09 -6.01 13.91
C ILE A 69 11.47 -6.33 15.36
N TYR A 70 10.48 -6.54 16.21
CA TYR A 70 10.69 -7.09 17.54
C TYR A 70 10.51 -8.60 17.50
N TRP A 71 11.58 -9.34 17.73
CA TRP A 71 11.61 -10.80 17.66
C TRP A 71 12.36 -11.37 18.87
N GLN A 72 11.79 -12.41 19.50
CA GLN A 72 12.39 -13.10 20.66
C GLN A 72 12.93 -12.19 21.78
N GLY A 73 12.24 -11.07 22.06
CA GLY A 73 12.64 -10.17 23.15
C GLY A 73 13.61 -9.05 22.76
N ARG A 74 14.00 -8.96 21.47
CA ARG A 74 14.96 -7.98 20.96
C ARG A 74 14.40 -7.23 19.75
N ASP A 75 14.76 -5.95 19.66
CA ASP A 75 14.57 -5.15 18.45
C ASP A 75 15.70 -5.44 17.45
N TYR A 76 15.33 -5.75 16.21
CA TYR A 76 16.22 -5.93 15.07
C TYR A 76 15.97 -4.81 14.07
N ARG A 77 17.02 -4.12 13.64
CA ARG A 77 16.98 -3.24 12.48
C ARG A 77 17.76 -3.90 11.35
N MET A 78 17.06 -4.30 10.29
CA MET A 78 17.63 -5.17 9.27
C MET A 78 17.21 -4.73 7.87
N VAL A 79 18.00 -5.14 6.88
CA VAL A 79 17.58 -5.10 5.47
C VAL A 79 16.94 -6.44 5.14
N LEU A 80 15.69 -6.42 4.69
CA LEU A 80 14.98 -7.58 4.15
C LEU A 80 14.90 -7.45 2.63
N SER A 81 15.56 -8.37 1.91
CA SER A 81 15.47 -8.45 0.45
C SER A 81 14.38 -9.45 0.04
N LEU A 82 13.37 -8.95 -0.68
CA LEU A 82 12.35 -9.76 -1.34
C LEU A 82 12.79 -10.06 -2.77
N LEU A 83 12.81 -11.34 -3.13
CA LEU A 83 13.47 -11.83 -4.34
C LEU A 83 12.52 -12.70 -5.17
N ALA A 84 12.52 -12.48 -6.50
CA ALA A 84 11.75 -13.30 -7.43
C ALA A 84 12.44 -13.50 -8.78
N GLY A 85 12.27 -14.68 -9.37
CA GLY A 85 12.72 -15.02 -10.72
C GLY A 85 13.94 -15.94 -10.76
N ASN A 86 14.77 -15.80 -11.80
CA ASN A 86 15.98 -16.61 -11.97
C ASN A 86 17.13 -16.03 -11.12
N ILE A 87 17.23 -16.47 -9.87
CA ILE A 87 18.15 -15.97 -8.84
C ILE A 87 18.97 -17.11 -8.20
N GLY A 88 20.25 -16.85 -8.02
CA GLY A 88 21.30 -17.66 -7.39
C GLY A 88 22.51 -16.78 -7.04
N ASP A 89 23.55 -17.35 -6.44
CA ASP A 89 24.64 -16.60 -5.81
C ASP A 89 25.36 -15.61 -6.74
N GLU A 90 25.52 -15.95 -8.03
CA GLU A 90 26.13 -15.07 -9.04
C GLU A 90 25.11 -14.14 -9.76
N THR A 91 23.83 -14.23 -9.42
CA THR A 91 22.74 -13.55 -10.15
C THR A 91 21.88 -12.62 -9.29
N PHE A 92 22.26 -12.41 -8.03
CA PHE A 92 21.70 -11.34 -7.21
C PHE A 92 21.89 -9.97 -7.88
N LEU A 93 20.93 -9.07 -7.66
CA LEU A 93 21.03 -7.71 -8.21
C LEU A 93 21.84 -6.80 -7.29
N LYS A 94 21.67 -6.94 -5.97
CA LYS A 94 22.46 -6.24 -4.96
C LYS A 94 22.81 -7.21 -3.82
N LEU A 95 24.10 -7.30 -3.51
CA LEU A 95 24.59 -7.92 -2.29
C LEU A 95 24.81 -6.82 -1.24
N TRP A 96 24.33 -7.05 -0.02
CA TRP A 96 24.49 -6.13 1.10
C TRP A 96 25.71 -6.54 1.93
N GLU A 97 26.78 -5.77 1.81
CA GLU A 97 27.99 -5.98 2.60
C GLU A 97 27.89 -5.27 3.95
N GLN A 98 28.78 -5.63 4.89
CA GLN A 98 28.80 -5.04 6.23
C GLN A 98 29.02 -3.51 6.22
N THR A 99 29.74 -3.00 5.22
CA THR A 99 29.91 -1.55 5.01
C THR A 99 28.60 -0.89 4.63
N ASP A 100 27.83 -1.49 3.72
CA ASP A 100 26.51 -1.01 3.32
C ASP A 100 25.53 -1.06 4.49
N LEU A 101 25.47 -2.17 5.22
CA LEU A 101 24.57 -2.30 6.37
C LEU A 101 24.83 -1.22 7.42
N LYS A 102 26.09 -0.95 7.74
CA LYS A 102 26.48 0.15 8.63
C LYS A 102 26.06 1.52 8.11
N ARG A 103 26.18 1.76 6.80
CA ARG A 103 25.77 3.02 6.16
C ARG A 103 24.28 3.31 6.39
N TYR A 104 23.42 2.30 6.28
CA TYR A 104 21.96 2.44 6.50
C TYR A 104 21.52 2.16 7.95
N GLY A 105 22.48 1.94 8.86
CA GLY A 105 22.21 1.62 10.26
C GLY A 105 21.49 0.30 10.48
N ALA A 106 21.64 -0.66 9.56
CA ALA A 106 21.16 -2.03 9.70
C ALA A 106 22.21 -2.92 10.38
N GLU A 107 21.75 -3.87 11.17
CA GLU A 107 22.58 -4.85 11.86
C GLU A 107 22.81 -6.09 11.00
N GLU A 108 21.76 -6.51 10.28
CA GLU A 108 21.73 -7.78 9.56
C GLU A 108 21.04 -7.64 8.20
N TRP A 109 21.37 -8.57 7.30
CA TRP A 109 20.76 -8.72 5.99
C TRP A 109 20.08 -10.08 5.90
N HIS A 110 18.78 -10.08 5.64
CA HIS A 110 17.98 -11.27 5.45
C HIS A 110 17.36 -11.29 4.06
N ARG A 111 17.06 -12.48 3.56
CA ARG A 111 16.56 -12.70 2.20
C ARG A 111 15.36 -13.63 2.24
N THR A 112 14.40 -13.36 1.37
CA THR A 112 13.22 -14.19 1.24
C THR A 112 12.60 -14.07 -0.14
N GLY A 113 11.69 -14.99 -0.47
CA GLY A 113 11.01 -15.07 -1.75
C GLY A 113 11.25 -16.40 -2.43
N PHE A 114 11.16 -16.41 -3.76
CA PHE A 114 11.15 -17.63 -4.55
C PHE A 114 12.03 -17.50 -5.79
N ARG A 115 12.80 -18.54 -6.07
CA ARG A 115 13.56 -18.66 -7.32
C ARG A 115 12.97 -19.74 -8.21
N GLN A 116 13.06 -19.53 -9.52
CA GLN A 116 12.68 -20.54 -10.49
C GLN A 116 13.83 -21.52 -10.70
N ARG A 117 13.61 -22.81 -10.39
CA ARG A 117 14.60 -23.87 -10.66
C ARG A 117 14.33 -24.57 -12.00
N ALA A 118 13.07 -24.66 -12.38
CA ALA A 118 12.61 -25.10 -13.69
C ALA A 118 11.30 -24.35 -14.04
N PRO A 119 10.88 -24.28 -15.32
CA PRO A 119 9.60 -23.68 -15.69
C PRO A 119 8.45 -24.27 -14.85
N GLY A 120 7.69 -23.40 -14.17
CA GLY A 120 6.59 -23.79 -13.27
C GLY A 120 7.01 -24.43 -11.94
N TYR A 121 8.31 -24.50 -11.61
CA TYR A 121 8.80 -25.05 -10.34
C TYR A 121 9.58 -23.99 -9.56
N LEU A 122 8.91 -23.42 -8.56
CA LEU A 122 9.43 -22.39 -7.67
C LEU A 122 9.98 -23.03 -6.40
N VAL A 123 11.13 -22.52 -5.94
CA VAL A 123 11.78 -22.96 -4.70
C VAL A 123 12.04 -21.74 -3.84
N GLU A 124 11.73 -21.87 -2.56
CA GLU A 124 11.98 -20.82 -1.58
C GLU A 124 13.48 -20.51 -1.43
N ILE A 125 13.80 -19.23 -1.26
CA ILE A 125 15.14 -18.73 -0.97
C ILE A 125 15.32 -18.67 0.56
N ASP A 126 16.47 -19.15 1.04
CA ASP A 126 16.88 -19.05 2.45
C ASP A 126 15.89 -19.62 3.48
N ARG A 127 15.32 -20.79 3.17
CA ARG A 127 14.39 -21.52 4.06
C ARG A 127 14.90 -21.82 5.49
N ASN A 128 16.19 -21.64 5.75
CA ASN A 128 16.81 -21.93 7.06
C ASN A 128 16.90 -20.70 7.97
N ASP A 129 16.51 -19.52 7.50
CA ASP A 129 16.53 -18.28 8.28
C ASP A 129 15.32 -18.23 9.22
N GLU A 130 15.53 -18.52 10.51
CA GLU A 130 14.45 -18.63 11.50
C GLU A 130 13.61 -17.36 11.63
N LEU A 131 14.25 -16.18 11.65
CA LEU A 131 13.56 -14.89 11.80
C LEU A 131 12.63 -14.65 10.60
N VAL A 132 13.14 -14.89 9.39
CA VAL A 132 12.35 -14.75 8.16
C VAL A 132 11.22 -15.76 8.11
N GLN A 133 11.48 -17.01 8.49
CA GLN A 133 10.43 -18.03 8.51
C GLN A 133 9.31 -17.67 9.50
N ASP A 134 9.64 -17.24 10.71
CA ASP A 134 8.64 -16.80 11.69
C ASP A 134 7.81 -15.61 11.16
N LEU A 135 8.47 -14.63 10.52
CA LEU A 135 7.78 -13.52 9.88
C LEU A 135 6.81 -14.03 8.81
N ARG A 136 7.24 -14.90 7.89
CA ARG A 136 6.39 -15.44 6.83
C ARG A 136 5.20 -16.22 7.38
N HIS A 137 5.43 -17.12 8.34
CA HIS A 137 4.35 -17.87 8.98
C HIS A 137 3.34 -16.92 9.63
N THR A 138 3.81 -15.88 10.32
CA THR A 138 2.92 -14.85 10.88
C THR A 138 2.06 -14.18 9.81
N LEU A 139 2.62 -13.85 8.65
CA LEU A 139 1.87 -13.23 7.54
C LEU A 139 0.89 -14.18 6.88
N ILE A 140 1.27 -15.46 6.74
CA ILE A 140 0.44 -16.53 6.17
C ILE A 140 -0.70 -16.88 7.12
N ASP A 141 -0.45 -17.01 8.42
CA ASP A 141 -1.45 -17.32 9.43
C ASP A 141 -2.44 -16.17 9.61
N ALA A 142 -1.96 -14.93 9.51
CA ALA A 142 -2.81 -13.75 9.52
C ALA A 142 -3.64 -13.58 8.25
N ARG A 143 -3.37 -14.36 7.18
CA ARG A 143 -4.07 -14.24 5.90
C ARG A 143 -5.56 -14.51 6.13
N ARG A 144 -6.39 -13.54 5.76
CA ARG A 144 -7.86 -13.52 6.00
C ARG A 144 -8.29 -13.36 7.46
N SER A 145 -7.37 -13.12 8.40
CA SER A 145 -7.78 -12.62 9.72
C SER A 145 -8.52 -11.31 9.51
N ALA A 146 -9.77 -11.26 9.96
CA ALA A 146 -10.59 -10.07 9.87
C ALA A 146 -9.96 -8.98 10.75
N PRO A 147 -9.83 -7.74 10.27
CA PRO A 147 -9.47 -6.64 11.15
C PRO A 147 -10.56 -6.47 12.21
N ASP A 148 -10.17 -6.39 13.47
CA ASP A 148 -11.12 -6.31 14.60
C ASP A 148 -11.99 -5.04 14.53
N ARG A 149 -11.47 -3.95 13.96
CA ARG A 149 -12.12 -2.65 13.81
C ARG A 149 -11.57 -1.86 12.62
N PHE A 150 -12.42 -1.03 12.00
CA PHE A 150 -11.98 -0.06 10.98
C PHE A 150 -11.04 1.00 11.58
N ALA A 151 -9.90 1.20 10.91
CA ALA A 151 -8.77 2.05 11.26
C ALA A 151 -8.19 1.84 12.68
N ASN A 152 -8.55 0.72 13.32
CA ASN A 152 -8.19 0.29 14.67
C ASN A 152 -7.84 -1.20 14.72
N SER A 153 -7.21 -1.70 13.66
CA SER A 153 -6.78 -3.10 13.62
C SER A 153 -5.72 -3.39 14.68
N THR A 154 -5.83 -4.50 15.39
CA THR A 154 -4.74 -5.01 16.26
C THR A 154 -3.59 -5.55 15.42
N LEU A 155 -3.91 -6.05 14.21
CA LEU A 155 -2.96 -6.54 13.23
C LEU A 155 -2.13 -5.39 12.69
N SER A 156 -0.82 -5.57 12.75
CA SER A 156 0.14 -4.55 12.38
C SER A 156 1.24 -5.16 11.54
N LEU A 157 0.79 -5.69 10.42
CA LEU A 157 1.58 -6.46 9.48
C LEU A 157 1.76 -5.64 8.20
N PRO A 158 2.89 -5.79 7.49
CA PRO A 158 3.17 -5.01 6.30
C PRO A 158 2.23 -5.38 5.14
N THR A 159 1.56 -4.37 4.57
CA THR A 159 0.68 -4.52 3.40
C THR A 159 1.07 -3.54 2.31
N ALA A 160 1.23 -4.03 1.08
CA ALA A 160 1.26 -3.19 -0.12
C ALA A 160 -0.17 -2.89 -0.58
N LEU A 161 -0.50 -1.60 -0.77
CA LEU A 161 -1.76 -1.16 -1.35
C LEU A 161 -1.50 -0.69 -2.79
N PHE A 162 -1.93 -1.47 -3.77
CA PHE A 162 -1.73 -1.16 -5.19
C PHE A 162 -3.00 -0.60 -5.81
N PHE A 163 -2.93 0.65 -6.24
CA PHE A 163 -4.03 1.36 -6.86
C PHE A 163 -3.74 1.62 -8.35
N PRO A 164 -4.68 1.30 -9.26
CA PRO A 164 -4.51 1.54 -10.68
C PRO A 164 -4.52 3.04 -10.99
N ALA A 165 -4.07 3.39 -12.19
CA ALA A 165 -4.00 4.77 -12.68
C ALA A 165 -5.39 5.39 -12.87
N TYR A 166 -6.36 4.60 -13.35
CA TYR A 166 -7.75 5.00 -13.46
C TYR A 166 -8.52 4.47 -12.26
N ARG A 167 -9.15 5.40 -11.55
CA ARG A 167 -9.91 5.18 -10.33
C ARG A 167 -11.23 5.91 -10.48
N ASP A 168 -12.30 5.17 -10.30
CA ASP A 168 -13.68 5.65 -10.42
C ASP A 168 -14.54 4.77 -9.53
N ILE A 169 -15.63 5.34 -9.07
CA ILE A 169 -16.69 4.63 -8.38
C ILE A 169 -17.82 4.53 -9.41
N PRO A 170 -17.92 3.42 -10.15
CA PRO A 170 -18.98 3.26 -11.13
C PRO A 170 -20.34 3.14 -10.43
N PRO A 171 -21.44 3.45 -11.13
CA PRO A 171 -22.76 3.12 -10.62
C PRO A 171 -22.89 1.59 -10.51
N VAL A 172 -23.41 1.12 -9.37
CA VAL A 172 -23.77 -0.30 -9.20
C VAL A 172 -24.94 -0.63 -10.14
N LEU A 173 -24.69 -1.53 -11.09
CA LEU A 173 -25.66 -1.92 -12.13
C LEU A 173 -26.69 -2.95 -11.61
N GLU A 174 -26.33 -3.71 -10.58
CA GLU A 174 -27.20 -4.67 -9.91
C GLU A 174 -28.18 -3.92 -8.98
N ILE A 175 -29.35 -3.58 -9.53
CA ILE A 175 -30.42 -2.89 -8.79
C ILE A 175 -31.29 -3.90 -8.02
N ASP A 176 -31.46 -5.11 -8.57
CA ASP A 176 -32.45 -6.08 -8.09
C ASP A 176 -31.93 -6.98 -6.95
N SER A 177 -30.60 -7.12 -6.79
CA SER A 177 -29.98 -7.90 -5.71
C SER A 177 -28.74 -7.21 -5.14
N ARG A 178 -28.92 -6.50 -4.02
CA ARG A 178 -27.81 -5.94 -3.21
C ARG A 178 -27.79 -6.58 -1.83
N PRO A 179 -27.40 -7.87 -1.73
CA PRO A 179 -27.40 -8.57 -0.45
C PRO A 179 -26.32 -7.99 0.47
N ILE A 180 -26.60 -7.84 1.76
CA ILE A 180 -25.56 -7.43 2.71
C ILE A 180 -24.61 -8.61 2.90
N VAL A 181 -23.44 -8.56 2.26
CA VAL A 181 -22.47 -9.66 2.26
C VAL A 181 -21.07 -9.12 2.55
N GLN A 182 -20.26 -9.96 3.19
CA GLN A 182 -18.88 -9.64 3.46
C GLN A 182 -18.15 -9.30 2.14
N PRO A 183 -17.44 -8.16 2.07
CA PRO A 183 -16.65 -7.81 0.90
C PRO A 183 -15.61 -8.88 0.58
N GLU A 184 -15.40 -9.15 -0.70
CA GLU A 184 -14.50 -10.21 -1.19
C GLU A 184 -13.04 -10.06 -0.69
N HIS A 185 -12.64 -8.83 -0.39
CA HIS A 185 -11.30 -8.48 0.05
C HIS A 185 -11.24 -8.09 1.53
N TRP A 186 -12.21 -8.55 2.33
CA TRP A 186 -12.15 -8.39 3.78
C TRP A 186 -11.13 -9.34 4.42
N GLY A 187 -10.29 -8.81 5.31
CA GLY A 187 -9.24 -9.55 6.01
C GLY A 187 -7.83 -9.23 5.50
N TYR A 188 -6.82 -9.49 6.33
CA TYR A 188 -5.43 -9.13 6.03
C TYR A 188 -4.87 -9.86 4.79
N ARG A 189 -4.13 -9.09 3.99
CA ARG A 189 -3.31 -9.54 2.85
C ARG A 189 -1.99 -8.76 2.85
N SER A 190 -0.90 -9.42 2.49
CA SER A 190 0.42 -8.78 2.34
C SER A 190 0.50 -7.86 1.11
N ALA A 191 -0.35 -8.11 0.10
CA ALA A 191 -0.61 -7.22 -1.01
C ALA A 191 -2.12 -7.16 -1.31
N GLN A 192 -2.65 -5.95 -1.40
CA GLN A 192 -4.02 -5.68 -1.81
C GLN A 192 -3.98 -4.92 -3.13
N GLU A 193 -4.43 -5.60 -4.18
CA GLU A 193 -4.60 -5.03 -5.50
C GLU A 193 -6.04 -4.55 -5.64
N PHE A 194 -6.22 -3.29 -6.02
CA PHE A 194 -7.54 -2.74 -6.32
C PHE A 194 -7.78 -2.83 -7.81
N ALA A 195 -8.83 -3.53 -8.24
CA ALA A 195 -9.24 -3.55 -9.63
C ALA A 195 -9.69 -2.14 -10.06
N ALA A 196 -9.50 -1.80 -11.34
CA ALA A 196 -9.91 -0.50 -11.86
C ALA A 196 -11.38 -0.24 -11.55
N HIS A 197 -12.29 -1.20 -11.77
CA HIS A 197 -13.70 -1.09 -11.37
C HIS A 197 -14.31 -2.48 -11.21
N GLY A 198 -15.00 -2.74 -10.08
CA GLY A 198 -16.04 -3.76 -10.02
C GLY A 198 -17.40 -3.08 -10.17
N THR A 199 -18.14 -3.37 -11.22
CA THR A 199 -19.57 -2.99 -11.34
C THR A 199 -20.47 -3.89 -10.48
N HIS A 200 -19.89 -4.98 -9.96
CA HIS A 200 -20.53 -5.94 -9.08
C HIS A 200 -20.68 -5.40 -7.66
N TRP A 201 -21.82 -5.70 -7.05
CA TRP A 201 -22.15 -5.23 -5.70
C TRP A 201 -21.09 -5.66 -4.67
N THR A 202 -20.64 -6.91 -4.70
CA THR A 202 -19.72 -7.50 -3.70
C THR A 202 -18.36 -6.79 -3.61
N ALA A 203 -17.91 -6.21 -4.72
CA ALA A 203 -16.66 -5.47 -4.84
C ALA A 203 -16.85 -3.94 -4.72
N SER A 204 -18.09 -3.46 -4.60
CA SER A 204 -18.41 -2.04 -4.54
C SER A 204 -18.08 -1.43 -3.18
N LEU A 205 -17.76 -0.14 -3.20
CA LEU A 205 -17.55 0.63 -1.98
C LEU A 205 -18.85 0.80 -1.17
N ASP A 206 -20.00 0.83 -1.86
CA ASP A 206 -21.30 0.83 -1.20
C ASP A 206 -21.51 -0.43 -0.37
N ASN A 207 -21.17 -1.62 -0.89
CA ASN A 207 -21.26 -2.85 -0.12
C ASN A 207 -20.33 -2.83 1.10
N LEU A 208 -19.11 -2.30 0.99
CA LEU A 208 -18.21 -2.14 2.14
C LEU A 208 -18.86 -1.28 3.23
N LEU A 209 -19.36 -0.10 2.88
CA LEU A 209 -19.94 0.84 3.85
C LEU A 209 -21.24 0.30 4.47
N VAL A 210 -22.09 -0.34 3.66
CA VAL A 210 -23.31 -1.00 4.13
C VAL A 210 -22.98 -2.16 5.06
N TRP A 211 -21.97 -2.96 4.73
CA TRP A 211 -21.53 -4.07 5.57
C TRP A 211 -20.90 -3.59 6.88
N LEU A 212 -20.10 -2.52 6.86
CA LEU A 212 -19.58 -1.88 8.08
C LEU A 212 -20.69 -1.34 8.98
N ALA A 213 -21.75 -0.75 8.39
CA ALA A 213 -22.91 -0.29 9.15
C ALA A 213 -23.71 -1.46 9.74
N TRP A 214 -23.78 -2.58 9.03
CA TRP A 214 -24.46 -3.79 9.49
C TRP A 214 -23.72 -4.48 10.66
N LEU A 215 -22.39 -4.38 10.74
CA LEU A 215 -21.62 -4.92 11.87
C LEU A 215 -21.94 -4.25 13.22
N ASP A 216 -22.48 -3.03 13.21
CA ASP A 216 -22.89 -2.26 14.40
C ASP A 216 -21.82 -2.23 15.51
N ASN A 217 -20.55 -2.14 15.13
CA ASN A 217 -19.41 -2.22 16.05
C ASN A 217 -18.60 -0.91 16.14
N GLY A 218 -19.15 0.20 15.66
CA GLY A 218 -18.47 1.51 15.60
C GLY A 218 -17.61 1.73 14.36
N SER A 219 -17.43 0.72 13.50
CA SER A 219 -16.56 0.81 12.33
C SER A 219 -17.08 1.77 11.26
N TYR A 220 -18.41 1.81 11.07
CA TYR A 220 -19.03 2.71 10.09
C TYR A 220 -18.91 4.16 10.54
N GLU A 221 -19.21 4.46 11.79
CA GLU A 221 -19.09 5.79 12.40
C GLU A 221 -17.65 6.30 12.30
N HIS A 222 -16.68 5.42 12.51
CA HIS A 222 -15.27 5.76 12.37
C HIS A 222 -14.88 6.00 10.91
N ALA A 223 -15.41 5.22 9.97
CA ALA A 223 -15.23 5.44 8.54
C ALA A 223 -15.80 6.79 8.10
N VAL A 224 -17.06 7.09 8.47
CA VAL A 224 -17.72 8.38 8.19
C VAL A 224 -16.92 9.54 8.77
N LYS A 225 -16.51 9.45 10.04
CA LYS A 225 -15.68 10.49 10.68
C LYS A 225 -14.37 10.70 9.95
N THR A 226 -13.68 9.62 9.58
CA THR A 226 -12.40 9.69 8.86
C THR A 226 -12.57 10.33 7.49
N ILE A 227 -13.53 9.86 6.70
CA ILE A 227 -13.81 10.36 5.35
C ILE A 227 -14.21 11.84 5.39
N ASN A 228 -15.09 12.23 6.31
CA ASN A 228 -15.50 13.63 6.44
C ASN A 228 -14.32 14.53 6.85
N ALA A 229 -13.44 14.05 7.72
CA ALA A 229 -12.25 14.79 8.15
C ALA A 229 -11.10 14.82 7.12
N THR A 230 -11.07 13.91 6.15
CA THR A 230 -9.99 13.85 5.13
C THR A 230 -10.44 14.34 3.76
N VAL A 231 -11.57 13.84 3.27
CA VAL A 231 -12.07 14.10 1.91
C VAL A 231 -12.87 15.39 1.85
N PHE A 232 -13.78 15.58 2.82
CA PHE A 232 -14.72 16.70 2.81
C PHE A 232 -14.33 17.86 3.75
N ALA A 233 -13.14 17.82 4.35
CA ALA A 233 -12.68 18.83 5.30
C ALA A 233 -12.75 20.28 4.79
N LYS A 234 -12.58 20.47 3.48
CA LYS A 234 -12.62 21.79 2.82
C LYS A 234 -13.99 22.15 2.24
N SER A 235 -14.98 21.27 2.39
CA SER A 235 -16.31 21.39 1.77
C SER A 235 -17.38 21.36 2.87
N PRO A 236 -17.72 22.50 3.49
CA PRO A 236 -18.61 22.54 4.65
C PRO A 236 -20.01 22.00 4.36
N ASP A 237 -20.47 22.14 3.11
CA ASP A 237 -21.79 21.70 2.67
C ASP A 237 -21.80 20.23 2.23
N LYS A 238 -20.64 19.57 2.17
CA LYS A 238 -20.52 18.17 1.73
C LYS A 238 -20.14 17.25 2.87
N ARG A 239 -20.84 16.13 3.00
CA ARG A 239 -20.50 15.09 3.97
C ARG A 239 -21.06 13.73 3.59
N LEU A 240 -20.34 12.68 3.95
CA LEU A 240 -20.89 11.34 3.99
C LEU A 240 -21.91 11.26 5.13
N SER A 241 -23.08 10.70 4.81
CA SER A 241 -24.19 10.50 5.75
C SER A 241 -23.79 9.55 6.88
N GLU A 242 -24.22 9.86 8.10
CA GLU A 242 -24.14 8.96 9.26
C GLU A 242 -25.11 7.78 9.16
N MET A 243 -25.98 7.76 8.14
CA MET A 243 -26.92 6.68 7.89
C MET A 243 -26.81 6.15 6.46
N ILE A 244 -26.88 4.82 6.33
CA ILE A 244 -27.03 4.10 5.07
C ILE A 244 -28.49 4.16 4.62
N ARG A 245 -28.73 4.47 3.34
CA ARG A 245 -30.08 4.34 2.76
C ARG A 245 -30.45 2.86 2.74
N ARG A 246 -31.66 2.50 3.17
CA ARG A 246 -32.08 1.08 3.25
C ARG A 246 -32.57 0.50 1.93
N VAL A 247 -33.23 1.31 1.10
CA VAL A 247 -33.87 0.85 -0.15
C VAL A 247 -33.58 1.83 -1.30
N PRO A 248 -32.77 1.42 -2.30
CA PRO A 248 -31.82 0.31 -2.24
C PRO A 248 -30.68 0.61 -1.24
N PRO A 249 -30.03 -0.43 -0.67
CA PRO A 249 -28.91 -0.27 0.27
C PRO A 249 -27.73 0.44 -0.41
N GLU A 250 -27.32 1.58 0.13
CA GLU A 250 -26.14 2.33 -0.33
C GLU A 250 -25.75 3.49 0.61
N ALA A 251 -24.51 3.96 0.45
CA ALA A 251 -24.01 5.13 1.14
C ALA A 251 -24.47 6.42 0.44
N VAL A 252 -24.81 7.42 1.25
CA VAL A 252 -25.34 8.70 0.76
C VAL A 252 -24.38 9.83 1.10
N VAL A 253 -24.16 10.72 0.15
CA VAL A 253 -23.44 11.98 0.33
C VAL A 253 -24.43 13.12 0.31
N HIS A 254 -24.36 13.99 1.32
CA HIS A 254 -25.04 15.28 1.34
C HIS A 254 -24.17 16.33 0.65
N SER A 255 -24.78 17.20 -0.13
CA SER A 255 -24.16 18.37 -0.77
C SER A 255 -25.16 19.52 -0.74
N GLY A 256 -25.08 20.36 0.30
CA GLY A 256 -26.12 21.34 0.63
C GLY A 256 -27.45 20.65 0.90
N ASP A 257 -28.51 21.09 0.24
CA ASP A 257 -29.85 20.51 0.35
C ASP A 257 -30.06 19.25 -0.51
N GLN A 258 -29.07 18.88 -1.32
CA GLN A 258 -29.14 17.72 -2.20
C GLN A 258 -28.47 16.50 -1.57
N THR A 259 -28.99 15.34 -1.90
CA THR A 259 -28.36 14.05 -1.60
C THR A 259 -28.04 13.32 -2.89
N HIS A 260 -26.88 12.68 -2.91
CA HIS A 260 -26.47 11.88 -4.04
C HIS A 260 -25.65 10.66 -3.60
N ARG A 261 -25.43 9.77 -4.56
CA ARG A 261 -24.66 8.55 -4.41
C ARG A 261 -23.15 8.81 -4.52
N LEU A 262 -22.34 7.83 -4.12
CA LEU A 262 -20.87 7.91 -4.24
C LEU A 262 -20.39 8.03 -5.70
N ASP A 263 -21.10 7.46 -6.67
CA ASP A 263 -20.73 7.55 -8.10
C ASP A 263 -20.88 8.96 -8.68
N ARG A 264 -21.55 9.89 -7.98
CA ARG A 264 -21.71 11.28 -8.42
C ARG A 264 -20.66 12.24 -7.88
N LEU A 265 -19.71 11.74 -7.08
CA LEU A 265 -18.58 12.53 -6.61
C LEU A 265 -17.63 12.91 -7.76
N SER A 266 -16.87 13.97 -7.56
CA SER A 266 -15.77 14.30 -8.49
C SER A 266 -14.72 13.17 -8.48
N SER A 267 -13.96 13.02 -9.57
CA SER A 267 -12.90 12.00 -9.67
C SER A 267 -11.89 12.10 -8.51
N GLY A 268 -11.53 13.31 -8.10
CA GLY A 268 -10.66 13.54 -6.94
C GLY A 268 -11.26 13.04 -5.63
N GLU A 269 -12.53 13.34 -5.35
CA GLU A 269 -13.24 12.86 -4.15
C GLU A 269 -13.37 11.33 -4.17
N LYS A 270 -13.75 10.73 -5.31
CA LYS A 270 -13.82 9.27 -5.47
C LYS A 270 -12.51 8.59 -5.11
N ASN A 271 -11.40 9.13 -5.59
CA ASN A 271 -10.06 8.61 -5.31
C ASN A 271 -9.72 8.67 -3.82
N LEU A 272 -10.00 9.80 -3.18
CA LEU A 272 -9.70 10.00 -1.76
C LEU A 272 -10.58 9.14 -0.85
N ILE A 273 -11.85 8.92 -1.21
CA ILE A 273 -12.71 8.00 -0.46
C ILE A 273 -12.21 6.56 -0.61
N GLN A 274 -11.91 6.10 -1.84
CA GLN A 274 -11.34 4.77 -2.04
C GLN A 274 -10.07 4.59 -1.20
N LEU A 275 -9.13 5.54 -1.26
CA LEU A 275 -7.92 5.52 -0.44
C LEU A 275 -8.23 5.49 1.06
N SER A 276 -9.15 6.33 1.55
CA SER A 276 -9.45 6.45 2.98
C SER A 276 -10.17 5.22 3.54
N CYS A 277 -11.18 4.71 2.84
CA CYS A 277 -11.90 3.51 3.23
C CYS A 277 -10.97 2.29 3.23
N LEU A 278 -10.23 2.10 2.15
CA LEU A 278 -9.46 0.88 1.97
C LEU A 278 -8.21 0.88 2.85
N SER A 279 -7.54 2.02 3.01
CA SER A 279 -6.46 2.13 3.99
C SER A 279 -6.98 1.98 5.41
N GLY A 280 -8.19 2.49 5.70
CA GLY A 280 -8.83 2.35 7.00
C GLY A 280 -9.06 0.89 7.40
N CYS A 281 -9.41 -0.01 6.48
CA CYS A 281 -9.52 -1.44 6.78
C CYS A 281 -8.22 -2.08 7.31
N PHE A 282 -7.06 -1.52 6.95
CA PHE A 282 -5.74 -2.09 7.26
C PHE A 282 -4.89 -1.24 8.21
N ARG A 283 -5.38 -0.08 8.65
CA ARG A 283 -4.62 0.91 9.42
C ARG A 283 -4.84 0.75 10.93
N LYS A 284 -3.78 0.98 11.72
CA LYS A 284 -3.84 1.33 13.16
C LYS A 284 -4.02 2.84 13.33
N PRO A 285 -4.74 3.32 14.35
CA PRO A 285 -4.82 4.73 14.66
C PRO A 285 -3.40 5.13 15.11
N TYR A 286 -2.93 6.27 14.63
CA TYR A 286 -1.62 6.76 15.02
C TYR A 286 -1.64 7.15 16.51
N ARG A 287 -1.11 6.26 17.36
CA ARG A 287 -0.25 6.56 18.51
C ARG A 287 0.96 5.65 18.35
N MET A 288 2.14 6.25 18.18
CA MET A 288 3.45 5.62 17.93
C MET A 288 3.59 4.20 18.48
N ALA A 289 3.78 3.22 17.59
CA ALA A 289 4.65 2.04 17.75
C ALA A 289 4.44 1.06 16.57
N LEU A 290 4.71 1.50 15.35
CA LEU A 290 5.40 0.73 14.30
C LEU A 290 6.10 1.74 13.40
N GLN A 291 7.40 1.57 13.22
CA GLN A 291 8.13 2.37 12.25
C GLN A 291 7.73 1.87 10.85
N PRO A 292 7.56 2.77 9.85
CA PRO A 292 7.29 2.37 8.48
C PRO A 292 8.35 1.38 8.01
N CYS A 293 7.95 0.31 7.32
CA CYS A 293 8.90 -0.41 6.48
C CYS A 293 9.32 0.55 5.37
N HIS A 294 10.62 0.83 5.30
CA HIS A 294 11.15 1.82 4.40
C HIS A 294 11.78 1.12 3.20
N CYS A 295 11.24 1.34 2.00
CA CYS A 295 11.86 0.84 0.78
C CYS A 295 13.20 1.56 0.59
N VAL A 296 14.28 0.80 0.44
CA VAL A 296 15.62 1.33 0.19
C VAL A 296 15.94 1.24 -1.29
N ARG A 297 15.59 0.13 -1.94
CA ARG A 297 16.05 -0.13 -3.31
C ARG A 297 15.17 -1.12 -4.06
N LEU A 298 15.01 -0.92 -5.37
CA LEU A 298 14.44 -1.91 -6.28
C LEU A 298 15.38 -2.15 -7.47
N GLY A 299 15.79 -3.39 -7.66
CA GLY A 299 16.53 -3.84 -8.84
C GLY A 299 15.65 -4.68 -9.76
N SER A 300 15.84 -4.54 -11.08
CA SER A 300 15.27 -5.47 -12.06
C SER A 300 16.23 -5.82 -13.20
N GLY A 301 16.10 -7.05 -13.71
CA GLY A 301 16.79 -7.54 -14.90
C GLY A 301 15.80 -8.25 -15.83
N PHE A 302 15.28 -7.52 -16.82
CA PHE A 302 14.37 -8.02 -17.86
C PHE A 302 15.04 -7.98 -19.24
N CYS A 303 14.62 -8.85 -20.18
CA CYS A 303 15.14 -8.89 -21.56
C CYS A 303 14.83 -7.63 -22.39
N GLN A 304 14.00 -6.71 -21.88
CA GLN A 304 13.91 -5.32 -22.35
C GLN A 304 14.13 -4.40 -21.14
N ALA A 305 15.35 -3.89 -20.98
CA ALA A 305 15.64 -2.90 -19.94
C ALA A 305 14.79 -1.64 -20.19
N PRO A 306 14.10 -1.07 -19.17
CA PRO A 306 13.56 0.27 -19.29
C PRO A 306 14.70 1.25 -19.54
N ASN A 307 14.58 2.05 -20.61
CA ASN A 307 15.56 3.07 -21.01
C ASN A 307 15.70 4.13 -19.87
N PRO A 308 16.89 4.72 -19.64
CA PRO A 308 17.32 5.24 -18.33
C PRO A 308 16.69 6.57 -17.86
N ASN A 309 15.65 7.09 -18.50
CA ASN A 309 15.04 8.39 -18.14
C ASN A 309 13.83 8.21 -17.20
N VAL A 310 14.09 7.72 -15.98
CA VAL A 310 13.15 7.84 -14.86
C VAL A 310 13.73 8.86 -13.89
N GLU A 311 13.19 10.07 -13.89
CA GLU A 311 13.57 11.11 -12.94
C GLU A 311 12.75 10.93 -11.65
N LEU A 312 13.45 10.86 -10.53
CA LEU A 312 12.87 10.78 -9.19
C LEU A 312 12.84 12.18 -8.58
N LEU A 313 11.65 12.77 -8.42
CA LEU A 313 11.50 14.01 -7.66
C LEU A 313 11.33 13.68 -6.18
N ARG A 314 12.14 14.31 -5.32
CA ARG A 314 12.22 14.08 -3.88
C ARG A 314 11.81 15.36 -3.15
N GLU A 315 10.85 15.28 -2.23
CA GLU A 315 10.59 16.36 -1.26
C GLU A 315 10.69 15.83 0.17
N PRO A 316 11.53 16.43 1.04
CA PRO A 316 11.51 16.14 2.47
C PRO A 316 10.29 16.77 3.13
N TRP A 317 9.57 16.00 3.96
CA TRP A 317 8.49 16.53 4.79
C TRP A 317 9.06 17.50 5.82
N PRO A 318 8.52 18.73 5.99
CA PRO A 318 9.04 19.65 6.99
C PRO A 318 8.77 19.12 8.42
N PRO A 319 9.72 19.29 9.36
CA PRO A 319 9.50 18.87 10.74
C PRO A 319 8.32 19.64 11.36
N PRO A 320 7.59 19.06 12.33
CA PRO A 320 6.48 19.73 12.99
C PRO A 320 7.01 20.97 13.73
N ALA A 321 6.66 22.16 13.24
CA ALA A 321 6.98 23.41 13.90
C ALA A 321 6.21 23.52 15.23
N LEU A 322 6.94 23.37 16.33
CA LEU A 322 6.55 23.87 17.64
C LEU A 322 6.85 25.37 17.69
N ARG A 323 5.81 26.21 17.83
CA ARG A 323 5.74 27.52 18.54
C ARG A 323 4.56 28.33 17.96
N SER A 324 3.49 28.51 18.74
CA SER A 324 3.24 29.65 19.63
C SER A 324 3.11 30.99 18.89
N ALA A 325 1.95 31.61 19.04
CA ALA A 325 1.60 32.93 18.55
C ALA A 325 2.65 34.01 18.87
N GLN A 326 2.94 34.89 17.91
CA GLN A 326 3.10 36.34 18.11
C GLN A 326 3.37 37.08 16.78
N ASN A 327 2.47 38.01 16.47
CA ASN A 327 2.63 39.29 15.75
C ASN A 327 3.79 39.46 14.74
N CYS A 328 3.45 39.74 13.48
CA CYS A 328 4.03 40.82 12.67
C CYS A 328 3.18 41.05 11.41
N CYS A 329 2.13 41.87 11.53
CA CYS A 329 1.56 42.59 10.38
C CYS A 329 2.18 43.98 10.37
N THR A 330 3.14 44.21 9.48
CA THR A 330 3.57 45.56 9.08
C THR A 330 3.18 45.75 7.62
N LEU A 331 2.19 46.61 7.39
CA LEU A 331 1.81 47.16 6.09
C LEU A 331 2.93 48.03 5.53
N PRO A 332 3.21 48.02 4.21
CA PRO A 332 3.88 49.15 3.58
C PRO A 332 2.84 50.19 3.14
N ASN A 333 3.11 51.44 3.54
CA ASN A 333 2.56 52.65 2.96
C ASN A 333 2.88 52.72 1.46
N GLU A 334 1.86 53.01 0.64
CA GLU A 334 2.04 53.64 -0.66
C GLU A 334 1.79 55.15 -0.52
N SER A 335 2.81 55.93 -0.82
CA SER A 335 2.78 57.37 -1.02
C SER A 335 3.41 57.65 -2.37
N SER A 336 2.61 58.11 -3.35
CA SER A 336 2.96 58.89 -4.56
C SER A 336 1.70 59.04 -5.41
#